data_AF-M6ASL3-F1
#
_entry.id   AF-M6ASL3-F1
#
_cell.length_a   1.000
_cell.length_b   1.000
_cell.length_c   1.000
_cell.angle_alpha   90.00
_cell.angle_beta   90.00
_cell.angle_gamma   90.00
#
_symmetry.space_group_name_H-M   'P 1'
#
loop_
_entity.id
_entity.type
_entity.pdbx_description
1 polymer ?
#
loop_
_entity_poly.entity_id
_entity_poly.type
_entity_poly.pdbx_seq_one_letter_code
_entity_poly.pdbx_strand_id
1 'polypeptide(L)'
;MSNRAGGGGGILIKKIPGGYQVFHPNQGKYNYMKVIENGRGRYDMRPALLGGSRARMGPHGPYVVVPIFKNENGTPVSPQHNEINSVLIKTGTYKEQNAHGDVVTRNRYKYRQDPGMTGKGNVFAREQVYKNGHVQRSFVKFVVVNQFSRDFFQPAIPAQKVFSGVKEDVKRALKSKQLKSAVAMDTKDLIRELLSKKNRK
;
A
#
# COMPACT_ATOMS: atom_id res chain seq x y z
N MET A 1 -15.97 -12.02 -19.18
CA MET A 1 -15.05 -10.87 -19.27
C MET A 1 -15.23 -10.00 -18.03
N SER A 2 -14.22 -9.87 -17.17
CA SER A 2 -14.30 -9.10 -15.92
C SER A 2 -13.74 -7.68 -16.08
N ASN A 3 -14.63 -6.67 -16.05
CA ASN A 3 -14.29 -5.24 -16.08
C ASN A 3 -13.97 -4.66 -14.67
N ARG A 4 -13.22 -5.38 -13.85
CA ARG A 4 -12.76 -4.86 -12.55
C ARG A 4 -11.24 -4.90 -12.51
N ALA A 5 -10.62 -3.74 -12.30
CA ALA A 5 -9.21 -3.56 -12.03
C ALA A 5 -8.85 -4.26 -10.71
N GLY A 6 -8.73 -5.58 -10.75
CA GLY A 6 -8.07 -6.37 -9.72
C GLY A 6 -6.59 -6.00 -9.75
N GLY A 7 -6.10 -5.47 -8.64
CA GLY A 7 -4.72 -5.02 -8.45
C GLY A 7 -3.71 -6.15 -8.59
N GLY A 8 -3.36 -6.50 -9.83
CA GLY A 8 -2.16 -7.25 -10.16
C GLY A 8 -0.97 -6.30 -10.21
N GLY A 9 -0.28 -6.10 -9.08
CA GLY A 9 0.99 -5.38 -9.00
C GLY A 9 2.18 -6.12 -9.64
N GLY A 10 1.93 -6.94 -10.66
CA GLY A 10 2.93 -7.77 -11.31
C GLY A 10 3.61 -7.07 -12.48
N ILE A 11 4.84 -7.49 -12.77
CA ILE A 11 5.53 -7.22 -14.02
C ILE A 11 4.74 -7.93 -15.14
N LEU A 12 4.34 -7.21 -16.18
CA LEU A 12 3.73 -7.80 -17.38
C LEU A 12 4.70 -7.74 -18.56
N ILE A 13 4.57 -8.70 -19.46
CA ILE A 13 5.38 -8.81 -20.67
C ILE A 13 4.43 -8.74 -21.87
N LYS A 14 4.64 -7.79 -22.79
CA LYS A 14 3.89 -7.65 -24.04
C LYS A 14 4.81 -7.89 -25.24
N LYS A 15 4.36 -8.66 -26.22
CA LYS A 15 5.07 -8.84 -27.49
C LYS A 15 4.97 -7.56 -28.34
N ILE A 16 6.10 -7.13 -28.90
CA ILE A 16 6.23 -5.97 -29.80
C ILE A 16 7.01 -6.39 -31.06
N PRO A 17 6.90 -5.66 -32.19
CA PRO A 17 7.78 -5.89 -33.33
C PRO A 17 9.25 -5.81 -32.88
N GLY A 18 10.01 -6.89 -33.09
CA GLY A 18 11.41 -6.97 -32.67
C GLY A 18 11.65 -7.45 -31.23
N GLY A 19 10.63 -7.84 -30.44
CA GLY A 19 10.86 -8.49 -29.15
C GLY A 19 9.72 -8.44 -28.13
N TYR A 20 10.09 -8.28 -26.86
CA TYR A 20 9.17 -8.18 -25.73
C TYR A 20 9.41 -6.88 -24.96
N GLN A 21 8.32 -6.20 -24.61
CA GLN A 21 8.31 -5.06 -23.72
C GLN A 21 7.88 -5.51 -22.33
N VAL A 22 8.74 -5.29 -21.34
CA VAL A 22 8.44 -5.49 -19.93
C VAL A 22 7.87 -4.19 -19.35
N PHE A 23 6.67 -4.21 -18.78
CA PHE A 23 5.99 -3.02 -18.25
C PHE A 23 5.08 -3.36 -17.07
N HIS A 24 4.73 -2.38 -16.25
CA HIS A 24 3.71 -2.54 -15.21
C HIS A 24 2.42 -1.83 -15.63
N PRO A 25 1.25 -2.47 -15.43
CA PRO A 25 -0.03 -1.90 -15.82
C PRO A 25 -0.45 -0.72 -14.92
N ASN A 26 0.10 -0.60 -13.72
CA ASN A 26 -0.36 0.35 -12.70
C ASN A 26 0.42 1.68 -12.77
N GLN A 27 0.12 2.50 -13.78
CA GLN A 27 0.65 3.86 -13.94
C GLN A 27 -0.27 4.91 -13.31
N GLY A 28 -0.74 4.69 -12.07
CA GLY A 28 -1.56 5.66 -11.36
C GLY A 28 -0.80 6.96 -11.04
N LYS A 29 -1.46 7.89 -10.33
CA LYS A 29 -0.85 9.14 -9.80
C LYS A 29 0.46 8.90 -9.02
N TYR A 30 0.67 7.68 -8.54
CA TYR A 30 1.90 7.22 -7.92
C TYR A 30 2.64 6.25 -8.86
N ASN A 31 3.82 6.65 -9.34
CA ASN A 31 4.64 5.80 -10.21
C ASN A 31 5.44 4.79 -9.38
N TYR A 32 4.81 3.65 -9.10
CA TYR A 32 5.40 2.56 -8.32
C TYR A 32 6.73 2.04 -8.92
N MET A 33 6.87 2.05 -10.26
CA MET A 33 8.10 1.59 -10.90
C MET A 33 9.29 2.49 -10.64
N LYS A 34 9.08 3.80 -10.72
CA LYS A 34 10.14 4.75 -10.40
C LYS A 34 10.60 4.61 -8.94
N VAL A 35 9.66 4.31 -8.04
CA VAL A 35 9.93 4.11 -6.61
C VAL A 35 10.61 2.78 -6.32
N ILE A 36 10.24 1.68 -6.99
CA ILE A 36 10.91 0.38 -6.82
C ILE A 36 12.32 0.43 -7.43
N GLU A 37 12.46 1.02 -8.61
CA GLU A 37 13.73 1.09 -9.33
C GLU A 37 14.74 1.98 -8.62
N ASN A 38 14.33 3.21 -8.26
CA ASN A 38 15.23 4.19 -7.64
C ASN A 38 15.21 4.16 -6.11
N GLY A 39 14.30 3.37 -5.53
CA GLY A 39 13.98 3.46 -4.11
C GLY A 39 13.18 4.72 -3.77
N ARG A 40 12.89 4.86 -2.48
CA ARG A 40 12.35 6.07 -1.87
C ARG A 40 12.96 6.21 -0.48
N GLY A 41 13.47 7.40 -0.17
CA GLY A 41 13.93 7.74 1.18
C GLY A 41 12.81 7.61 2.23
N ARG A 42 13.16 7.75 3.52
CA ARG A 42 12.16 7.82 4.59
C ARG A 42 11.19 8.96 4.29
N TYR A 43 9.91 8.70 4.44
CA TYR A 43 8.85 9.66 4.14
C TYR A 43 8.15 10.09 5.41
N ASP A 44 8.18 11.39 5.71
CA ASP A 44 7.42 11.97 6.81
C ASP A 44 5.92 11.93 6.48
N MET A 45 5.16 11.19 7.26
CA MET A 45 3.71 11.04 7.05
C MET A 45 2.92 12.21 7.63
N ARG A 46 3.51 13.05 8.50
CA ARG A 46 2.78 14.13 9.20
C ARG A 46 2.12 15.09 8.22
N PRO A 47 2.80 15.62 7.17
CA PRO A 47 2.17 16.54 6.24
C PRO A 47 0.97 15.92 5.51
N ALA A 48 1.06 14.65 5.13
CA ALA A 48 -0.06 13.96 4.47
C ALA A 48 -1.23 13.68 5.42
N LEU A 49 -0.95 13.34 6.68
CA LEU A 49 -1.98 13.12 7.69
C LEU A 49 -2.69 14.44 8.01
N LEU A 50 -1.93 15.49 8.32
CA LEU A 50 -2.47 16.81 8.69
C LEU A 50 -3.11 17.56 7.51
N GLY A 51 -2.63 17.31 6.29
CA GLY A 51 -3.24 17.81 5.05
C GLY A 51 -4.52 17.07 4.63
N GLY A 52 -4.88 15.98 5.32
CA GLY A 52 -6.07 15.20 4.98
C GLY A 52 -7.36 15.79 5.52
N SER A 53 -8.50 15.44 4.90
CA SER A 53 -9.84 15.86 5.33
C SER A 53 -10.22 15.39 6.75
N ARG A 54 -9.49 14.41 7.29
CA ARG A 54 -9.68 13.90 8.65
C ARG A 54 -9.09 14.82 9.71
N ALA A 55 -8.17 15.73 9.35
CA ALA A 55 -7.58 16.68 10.27
C ALA A 55 -8.64 17.58 10.90
N ARG A 56 -8.44 17.90 12.16
CA ARG A 56 -9.26 18.78 12.99
C ARG A 56 -8.42 19.97 13.39
N MET A 57 -9.06 21.10 13.65
CA MET A 57 -8.38 22.25 14.24
C MET A 57 -8.49 22.20 15.76
N GLY A 58 -7.37 22.31 16.46
CA GLY A 58 -7.31 22.44 17.91
C GLY A 58 -6.59 23.71 18.35
N PRO A 59 -6.50 23.98 19.66
CA PRO A 59 -5.83 25.17 20.20
C PRO A 59 -4.37 25.32 19.76
N HIS A 60 -3.70 24.20 19.46
CA HIS A 60 -2.29 24.14 19.06
C HIS A 60 -2.10 23.79 17.57
N GLY A 61 -3.12 24.07 16.74
CA GLY A 61 -3.11 23.82 15.31
C GLY A 61 -3.75 22.50 14.88
N PRO A 62 -3.52 22.08 13.61
CA PRO A 62 -4.12 20.88 13.06
C PRO A 62 -3.67 19.60 13.77
N TYR A 63 -4.61 18.68 13.98
CA TYR A 63 -4.32 17.35 14.52
C TYR A 63 -5.23 16.28 13.89
N VAL A 64 -4.76 15.03 13.92
CA VAL A 64 -5.49 13.86 13.44
C VAL A 64 -5.51 12.80 14.52
N VAL A 65 -6.66 12.16 14.71
CA VAL A 65 -6.80 10.98 15.58
C VAL A 65 -6.72 9.73 14.71
N VAL A 66 -5.72 8.89 14.97
CA VAL A 66 -5.45 7.65 14.24
C VAL A 66 -5.85 6.46 15.11
N PRO A 67 -6.77 5.59 14.65
CA PRO A 67 -7.05 4.33 15.33
C PRO A 67 -5.95 3.32 15.05
N ILE A 68 -5.50 2.63 16.09
CA ILE A 68 -4.49 1.57 16.04
C ILE A 68 -5.06 0.33 16.75
N PHE A 69 -4.82 -0.84 16.18
CA PHE A 69 -5.33 -2.13 16.67
C PHE A 69 -4.24 -3.04 17.23
N LYS A 70 -2.97 -2.60 17.16
CA LYS A 70 -1.80 -3.28 17.71
C LYS A 70 -0.99 -2.32 18.57
N ASN A 71 -0.36 -2.84 19.61
CA ASN A 71 0.60 -2.14 20.43
C ASN A 71 1.96 -2.01 19.69
N GLU A 72 2.87 -1.21 20.25
CA GLU A 72 4.20 -0.98 19.68
C GLU A 72 5.03 -2.26 19.55
N ASN A 73 4.88 -3.19 20.48
CA ASN A 73 5.50 -4.53 20.45
C ASN A 73 4.78 -5.52 19.51
N GLY A 74 3.79 -5.08 18.73
CA GLY A 74 3.07 -5.90 17.77
C GLY A 74 1.92 -6.75 18.34
N THR A 75 1.75 -6.78 19.67
CA THR A 75 0.62 -7.47 20.33
C THR A 75 -0.73 -6.81 19.98
N PRO A 76 -1.84 -7.57 19.97
CA PRO A 76 -3.16 -6.98 19.75
C PRO A 76 -3.55 -6.04 20.89
N VAL A 77 -4.27 -4.96 20.56
CA VAL A 77 -4.91 -4.14 21.58
C VAL A 77 -6.03 -4.97 22.21
N SER A 78 -5.93 -5.27 23.50
CA SER A 78 -6.90 -6.12 24.20
C SER A 78 -6.85 -5.91 25.72
N PRO A 79 -7.87 -6.34 26.49
CA PRO A 79 -7.88 -6.23 27.95
C PRO A 79 -6.71 -6.96 28.64
N GLN A 80 -6.14 -7.98 27.99
CA GLN A 80 -4.98 -8.71 28.52
C GLN A 80 -3.67 -7.91 28.43
N HIS A 81 -3.58 -6.99 27.45
CA HIS A 81 -2.36 -6.24 27.16
C HIS A 81 -2.49 -4.74 27.45
N ASN A 82 -3.70 -4.27 27.77
CA ASN A 82 -4.02 -2.86 27.90
C ASN A 82 -5.11 -2.60 28.92
N GLU A 83 -4.97 -1.51 29.65
CA GLU A 83 -6.06 -0.94 30.44
C GLU A 83 -7.11 -0.32 29.52
N ILE A 84 -8.35 -0.77 29.64
CA ILE A 84 -9.46 -0.25 28.84
C ILE A 84 -10.06 0.96 29.55
N ASN A 85 -10.10 2.10 28.88
CA ASN A 85 -10.71 3.31 29.39
C ASN A 85 -12.23 3.14 29.51
N SER A 86 -12.91 2.96 28.38
CA SER A 86 -14.37 2.91 28.31
C SER A 86 -14.86 2.27 27.01
N VAL A 87 -16.14 1.93 26.97
CA VAL A 87 -16.85 1.57 25.75
C VAL A 87 -17.22 2.83 24.97
N LEU A 88 -16.78 2.91 23.72
CA LEU A 88 -17.12 3.94 22.75
C LEU A 88 -18.36 3.51 21.95
N ILE A 89 -19.46 4.25 22.11
CA ILE A 89 -20.74 3.99 21.45
C ILE A 89 -21.05 5.12 20.48
N LYS A 90 -21.14 4.82 19.17
CA LYS A 90 -21.55 5.82 18.18
C LYS A 90 -23.04 6.12 18.38
N THR A 91 -23.37 7.38 18.63
CA THR A 91 -24.75 7.84 18.87
C THR A 91 -25.33 8.65 17.71
N GLY A 92 -24.51 9.09 16.77
CA GLY A 92 -24.98 9.81 15.60
C GLY A 92 -23.83 10.38 14.77
N THR A 93 -24.17 11.33 13.90
CA THR A 93 -23.21 12.11 13.11
C THR A 93 -23.59 13.58 13.08
N TYR A 94 -22.61 14.46 12.91
CA TYR A 94 -22.80 15.90 12.77
C TYR A 94 -21.83 16.46 11.72
N LYS A 95 -22.14 17.63 11.16
CA LYS A 95 -21.27 18.35 10.22
C LYS A 95 -20.40 19.35 10.97
N GLU A 96 -19.13 19.43 10.60
CA GLU A 96 -18.13 20.31 11.22
C GLU A 96 -17.10 20.72 10.16
N GLN A 97 -16.55 21.93 10.26
CA GLN A 97 -15.42 22.32 9.42
C GLN A 97 -14.15 21.57 9.83
N ASN A 98 -13.37 21.09 8.87
CA ASN A 98 -12.06 20.48 9.10
C ASN A 98 -10.98 21.55 9.26
N ALA A 99 -9.71 21.14 9.40
CA ALA A 99 -8.57 22.05 9.52
C ALA A 99 -8.31 22.93 8.27
N HIS A 100 -8.96 22.64 7.14
CA HIS A 100 -8.80 23.30 5.84
C HIS A 100 -10.03 24.11 5.42
N GLY A 101 -11.05 24.21 6.29
CA GLY A 101 -12.30 24.93 6.02
C GLY A 101 -13.40 24.10 5.34
N ASP A 102 -13.13 22.84 4.97
CA ASP A 102 -14.14 21.99 4.33
C ASP A 102 -15.15 21.45 5.36
N VAL A 103 -16.43 21.43 4.99
CA VAL A 103 -17.47 20.82 5.82
C VAL A 103 -17.42 19.29 5.67
N VAL A 104 -17.12 18.60 6.77
CA VAL A 104 -17.02 17.13 6.83
C VAL A 104 -18.00 16.54 7.82
N THR A 105 -18.41 15.29 7.60
CA THR A 105 -19.27 14.55 8.53
C THR A 105 -18.43 13.83 9.58
N ARG A 106 -18.76 14.04 10.86
CA ARG A 106 -18.09 13.45 12.01
C ARG A 106 -19.06 12.60 12.81
N ASN A 107 -18.55 11.57 13.49
CA ASN A 107 -19.34 10.73 14.38
C ASN A 107 -19.43 11.38 15.77
N ARG A 108 -20.62 11.35 16.36
CA ARG A 108 -20.85 11.64 17.78
C ARG A 108 -20.76 10.34 18.55
N TYR A 109 -20.08 10.37 19.69
CA TYR A 109 -19.91 9.20 20.55
C TYR A 109 -20.35 9.51 21.98
N LYS A 110 -20.87 8.49 22.64
CA LYS A 110 -21.01 8.43 24.10
C LYS A 110 -20.02 7.41 24.64
N TYR A 111 -19.61 7.62 25.89
CA TYR A 111 -18.68 6.75 26.59
C TYR A 111 -19.42 6.11 27.77
N ARG A 112 -19.25 4.80 27.94
CA ARG A 112 -19.77 4.04 29.08
C ARG A 112 -18.62 3.30 29.75
N GLN A 113 -18.50 3.43 31.06
CA GLN A 113 -17.53 2.66 31.84
C GLN A 113 -18.24 1.43 32.39
N ASP A 114 -17.76 0.25 32.00
CA ASP A 114 -18.24 -1.03 32.51
C ASP A 114 -17.31 -1.52 33.64
N PRO A 115 -17.75 -2.45 34.51
CA PRO A 115 -16.89 -3.04 35.54
C PRO A 115 -15.56 -3.57 34.95
N GLY A 116 -14.45 -3.24 35.60
CA GLY A 116 -13.10 -3.60 35.15
C GLY A 116 -12.47 -2.62 34.16
N MET A 117 -13.15 -1.53 33.79
CA MET A 117 -12.58 -0.42 33.01
C MET A 117 -12.03 0.67 33.93
N THR A 118 -10.93 1.29 33.52
CA THR A 118 -10.20 2.25 34.37
C THR A 118 -10.74 3.67 34.25
N GLY A 119 -11.51 3.98 33.20
CA GLY A 119 -11.91 5.35 32.85
C GLY A 119 -10.75 6.25 32.41
N LYS A 120 -9.53 5.71 32.31
CA LYS A 120 -8.29 6.44 32.03
C LYS A 120 -7.57 5.80 30.84
N GLY A 121 -6.68 6.55 30.20
CA GLY A 121 -5.90 6.09 29.06
C GLY A 121 -6.61 6.27 27.70
N ASN A 122 -6.02 5.72 26.64
CA ASN A 122 -6.40 5.96 25.25
C ASN A 122 -6.91 4.71 24.50
N VAL A 123 -7.23 3.65 25.23
CA VAL A 123 -7.74 2.38 24.69
C VAL A 123 -9.22 2.26 24.99
N PHE A 124 -10.02 2.01 23.97
CA PHE A 124 -11.48 1.95 24.08
C PHE A 124 -12.01 0.64 23.53
N ALA A 125 -13.06 0.12 24.15
CA ALA A 125 -13.85 -0.95 23.58
C ALA A 125 -14.87 -0.37 22.59
N ARG A 126 -15.13 -1.07 21.49
CA ARG A 126 -16.17 -0.77 20.52
C ARG A 126 -17.09 -1.97 20.45
N GLU A 127 -18.37 -1.73 20.70
CA GLU A 127 -19.42 -2.73 20.61
C GLU A 127 -20.06 -2.73 19.23
N GLN A 128 -20.32 -3.91 18.73
CA GLN A 128 -21.17 -4.15 17.58
C GLN A 128 -22.25 -5.15 17.99
N VAL A 129 -23.49 -4.67 18.05
CA VAL A 129 -24.67 -5.49 18.33
C VAL A 129 -25.15 -6.12 17.03
N TYR A 130 -25.21 -7.45 16.98
CA TYR A 130 -25.74 -8.19 15.85
C TYR A 130 -27.25 -8.43 15.99
N LYS A 131 -27.92 -8.75 14.88
CA LYS A 131 -29.38 -8.96 14.84
C LYS A 131 -29.86 -10.08 15.78
N ASN A 132 -29.00 -11.03 16.11
CA ASN A 132 -29.26 -12.12 17.05
C ASN A 132 -29.03 -11.73 18.53
N GLY A 133 -28.82 -10.44 18.83
CA GLY A 133 -28.56 -9.95 20.18
C GLY A 133 -27.11 -10.17 20.65
N HIS A 134 -26.28 -10.87 19.87
CA HIS A 134 -24.87 -11.06 20.22
C HIS A 134 -24.11 -9.73 20.11
N VAL A 135 -23.33 -9.40 21.14
CA VAL A 135 -22.49 -8.20 21.15
C VAL A 135 -21.04 -8.61 20.96
N GLN A 136 -20.44 -8.21 19.84
CA GLN A 136 -19.01 -8.37 19.64
C GLN A 136 -18.29 -7.11 20.11
N ARG A 137 -17.31 -7.30 20.99
CA ARG A 137 -16.39 -6.25 21.41
C ARG A 137 -15.10 -6.32 20.62
N SER A 138 -14.72 -5.19 20.05
CA SER A 138 -13.39 -4.95 19.47
C SER A 138 -12.70 -3.87 20.28
N PHE A 139 -11.37 -3.86 20.32
CA PHE A 139 -10.62 -2.87 21.09
C PHE A 139 -9.77 -2.03 20.15
N VAL A 140 -9.71 -0.73 20.42
CA VAL A 140 -8.98 0.23 19.60
C VAL A 140 -8.23 1.21 20.49
N LYS A 141 -6.98 1.45 20.15
CA LYS A 141 -6.15 2.49 20.75
C LYS A 141 -6.16 3.71 19.84
N PHE A 142 -6.36 4.89 20.40
CA PHE A 142 -6.26 6.12 19.62
C PHE A 142 -4.95 6.84 19.89
N VAL A 143 -4.27 7.24 18.81
CA VAL A 143 -3.08 8.08 18.87
C VAL A 143 -3.38 9.40 18.17
N VAL A 144 -2.95 10.50 18.79
CA VAL A 144 -3.11 11.84 18.22
C VAL A 144 -1.80 12.22 17.53
N VAL A 145 -1.91 12.64 16.28
CA VAL A 145 -0.80 13.18 15.49
C VAL A 145 -1.02 14.66 15.28
N ASN A 146 -0.02 15.47 15.62
CA ASN A 146 -0.01 16.92 15.40
C ASN A 146 1.35 17.34 14.80
N GLN A 147 1.54 18.64 14.58
CA GLN A 147 2.78 19.18 14.02
C GLN A 147 4.03 18.90 14.88
N PHE A 148 3.85 18.70 16.19
CA PHE A 148 4.93 18.45 17.14
C PHE A 148 5.26 16.96 17.30
N SER A 149 4.39 16.06 16.80
CA SER A 149 4.64 14.62 16.82
C SER A 149 5.94 14.29 16.07
N ARG A 150 6.71 13.36 16.61
CA ARG A 150 7.96 12.86 16.01
C ARG A 150 7.79 11.41 15.56
N ASP A 151 8.73 10.93 14.76
CA ASP A 151 8.85 9.51 14.37
C ASP A 151 7.69 8.90 13.55
N PHE A 152 6.81 9.74 12.98
CA PHE A 152 5.80 9.33 12.00
C PHE A 152 6.37 9.16 10.60
N PHE A 153 7.38 8.29 10.46
CA PHE A 153 8.01 8.02 9.17
C PHE A 153 7.54 6.69 8.60
N GLN A 154 7.18 6.70 7.33
CA GLN A 154 7.14 5.46 6.57
C GLN A 154 8.59 5.03 6.28
N PRO A 155 8.92 3.73 6.44
CA PRO A 155 10.27 3.25 6.19
C PRO A 155 10.72 3.52 4.75
N ALA A 156 12.03 3.63 4.57
CA ALA A 156 12.63 3.75 3.25
C ALA A 156 12.33 2.48 2.43
N ILE A 157 12.12 2.67 1.14
CA ILE A 157 12.02 1.57 0.18
C ILE A 157 13.38 1.49 -0.51
N PRO A 158 14.15 0.41 -0.33
CA PRO A 158 15.45 0.27 -0.99
C PRO A 158 15.26 0.15 -2.51
N ALA A 159 16.22 0.68 -3.26
CA ALA A 159 16.27 0.56 -4.71
C ALA A 159 16.56 -0.89 -5.12
N GLN A 160 15.74 -1.47 -6.00
CA GLN A 160 15.93 -2.85 -6.47
C GLN A 160 16.63 -2.96 -7.82
N LYS A 161 16.88 -1.84 -8.53
CA LYS A 161 17.65 -1.78 -9.78
C LYS A 161 17.29 -2.88 -10.81
N VAL A 162 15.99 -3.13 -10.99
CA VAL A 162 15.46 -4.24 -11.77
C VAL A 162 15.84 -4.09 -13.25
N PHE A 163 15.73 -2.88 -13.80
CA PHE A 163 16.00 -2.67 -15.23
C PHE A 163 17.48 -2.84 -15.58
N SER A 164 18.40 -2.42 -14.70
CA SER A 164 19.83 -2.67 -14.94
C SER A 164 20.17 -4.14 -14.90
N GLY A 165 19.59 -4.90 -13.95
CA GLY A 165 19.79 -6.35 -13.87
C GLY A 165 19.30 -7.05 -15.14
N VAL A 166 18.07 -6.76 -15.57
CA VAL A 166 17.49 -7.32 -16.80
C VAL A 166 18.35 -6.96 -18.03
N LYS A 167 18.84 -5.71 -18.12
CA LYS A 167 19.69 -5.29 -19.24
C LYS A 167 21.02 -6.06 -19.29
N GLU A 168 21.61 -6.35 -18.14
CA GLU A 168 22.83 -7.16 -18.05
C GLU A 168 22.58 -8.61 -18.41
N ASP A 169 21.49 -9.20 -17.92
CA ASP A 169 21.10 -10.57 -18.23
C ASP A 169 20.81 -10.74 -19.73
N VAL A 170 20.09 -9.79 -20.34
CA VAL A 170 19.86 -9.77 -21.78
C VAL A 170 21.17 -9.65 -22.56
N LYS A 171 22.08 -8.74 -22.16
CA LYS A 171 23.40 -8.63 -22.80
C LYS A 171 24.20 -9.92 -22.68
N ARG A 172 24.12 -10.62 -21.56
CA ARG A 172 24.79 -11.92 -21.35
C ARG A 172 24.17 -13.01 -22.23
N ALA A 173 22.83 -13.08 -22.28
CA ALA A 173 22.10 -14.01 -23.12
C ALA A 173 22.40 -13.79 -24.62
N LEU A 174 22.46 -12.54 -25.08
CA LEU A 174 22.82 -12.18 -26.46
C LEU A 174 24.24 -12.62 -26.85
N LYS A 175 25.16 -12.66 -25.87
CA LYS A 175 26.54 -13.13 -26.09
C LYS A 175 26.68 -14.65 -25.91
N SER A 176 25.62 -15.35 -25.49
CA SER A 176 25.68 -16.77 -25.17
C SER A 176 26.03 -17.61 -26.40
N LYS A 177 26.79 -18.68 -26.17
CA LYS A 177 27.13 -19.65 -27.22
C LYS A 177 25.87 -20.34 -27.78
N GLN A 178 24.87 -20.59 -26.92
CA GLN A 178 23.59 -21.18 -27.30
C GLN A 178 22.82 -20.33 -28.31
N LEU A 179 22.72 -19.02 -28.10
CA LEU A 179 22.05 -18.15 -29.06
C LEU A 179 22.80 -18.12 -30.39
N LYS A 180 24.14 -18.00 -30.34
CA LYS A 180 24.98 -18.02 -31.54
C LYS A 180 24.84 -19.33 -32.32
N SER A 181 24.79 -20.47 -31.64
CA SER A 181 24.61 -21.76 -32.29
C SER A 181 23.21 -21.92 -32.89
N ALA A 182 22.16 -21.43 -32.21
CA ALA A 182 20.80 -21.47 -32.73
C ALA A 182 20.67 -20.64 -34.01
N VAL A 183 21.18 -19.39 -34.01
CA VAL A 183 21.18 -18.52 -35.19
C VAL A 183 21.98 -19.14 -36.35
N ALA A 184 23.13 -19.76 -36.06
CA ALA A 184 23.94 -20.43 -37.07
C ALA A 184 23.23 -21.66 -37.70
N MET A 185 22.46 -22.41 -36.90
CA MET A 185 21.65 -23.53 -37.40
C MET A 185 20.52 -23.02 -38.30
N ASP A 186 19.74 -22.03 -37.86
CA ASP A 186 18.64 -21.46 -38.65
C ASP A 186 19.14 -20.88 -39.99
N THR A 187 20.27 -20.17 -39.99
CA THR A 187 20.87 -19.64 -41.23
C THR A 187 21.35 -20.75 -42.16
N LYS A 188 21.92 -21.84 -41.62
CA LYS A 188 22.33 -23.00 -42.41
C LYS A 188 21.12 -23.70 -43.05
N ASP A 189 20.03 -23.84 -42.32
CA ASP A 189 18.81 -24.46 -42.82
C ASP A 189 18.13 -23.58 -43.87
N LEU A 190 18.10 -22.26 -43.68
CA LEU A 190 17.64 -21.31 -44.70
C LEU A 190 18.48 -21.41 -46.00
N ILE A 191 19.81 -21.46 -45.88
CA ILE A 191 20.71 -21.61 -47.05
C ILE A 191 20.41 -22.92 -47.78
N ARG A 192 20.22 -24.04 -47.06
CA ARG A 192 19.85 -25.33 -47.66
C ARG A 192 18.51 -25.27 -48.37
N GLU A 193 17.52 -24.61 -47.77
CA GLU A 193 16.21 -24.44 -48.38
C GLU A 193 16.31 -23.63 -49.68
N LEU A 194 17.05 -22.51 -49.67
CA LEU A 194 17.26 -21.68 -50.86
C LEU A 194 18.03 -22.41 -51.96
N LEU A 195 19.07 -23.19 -51.61
CA LEU A 195 19.82 -24.01 -52.57
C LEU A 195 18.94 -25.12 -53.18
N SER A 196 18.12 -25.79 -52.39
CA SER A 196 17.21 -26.83 -52.90
C SER A 196 16.12 -26.26 -53.83
N LYS A 197 15.60 -25.06 -53.54
CA LYS A 197 14.70 -24.33 -54.44
C LYS A 197 15.40 -23.91 -55.74
N LYS A 198 16.67 -23.50 -55.67
CA LYS A 198 17.47 -23.15 -56.85
C LYS A 198 17.71 -24.37 -57.75
N ASN A 199 18.01 -25.53 -57.16
CA ASN A 199 18.30 -26.77 -57.89
C ASN A 199 17.06 -27.53 -58.38
N ARG A 200 15.85 -27.09 -58.01
CA ARG A 200 14.56 -27.62 -58.51
C ARG A 200 13.98 -26.81 -59.68
N LYS A 201 14.71 -25.79 -60.16
CA LYS A 201 14.54 -25.20 -61.49
C LYS A 201 15.54 -25.83 -62.45
#